data_AF-A0AAW0RBB1-F1
#
_entry.id   AF-A0AAW0RBB1-F1
#
_cell.length_a   1.000
_cell.length_b   1.000
_cell.length_c   1.000
_cell.angle_alpha   90.00
_cell.angle_beta   90.00
_cell.angle_gamma   90.00
#
_symmetry.space_group_name_H-M   'P 1'
#
loop_
_entity.id
_entity.type
_entity.pdbx_description
1 polymer ?
#
loop_
_entity_poly.entity_id
_entity_poly.type
_entity_poly.pdbx_seq_one_letter_code
_entity_poly.pdbx_strand_id
1 'polypeptide(L)'
;MGRTEPSVGQPPAAFRKDVRAKKAKATLNKTIPALLSAHPRSRRGTEAAELIANPPALKTKQDDPTVSASSPPGLVLQAADTLTVARRLLEHPDTGRVDLGNKEARVGILNMASPLSPGGGFLNGAGSQEEYLCMRTTLLPSLKDEFYRLPELGGVYTPDVLVFRDDAGDELEKKDRWFVDCVSAGMLRFPDVSVNEATGRGSYALAKDRELVLQKMRSVLRILQAKKVRKVVLGAWGCGAYGNPVGEIAAAWKRVLLGNNSNKQSHGKNKAKGEVWHGIETVVFAIKDHGMAEAFEAAFGEGLTRDDPEEEAEGELEDDPDAARVREIQEKIEQLELSIQQAKTTQLQDGLRSILSNLNAQLDKEPKRPGRTPVADDDSDSASDGP
;
A
#
# COMPACT_ATOMS: atom_id res chain seq x y z
N MET A 1 -2.00 -18.61 -39.56
CA MET A 1 -3.08 -17.63 -39.70
C MET A 1 -2.81 -16.52 -38.70
N GLY A 2 -2.50 -15.32 -39.20
CA GLY A 2 -2.09 -14.17 -38.39
C GLY A 2 -3.27 -13.54 -37.67
N ARG A 3 -3.00 -13.01 -36.47
CA ARG A 3 -3.95 -12.20 -35.71
C ARG A 3 -4.39 -11.01 -36.57
N THR A 4 -5.70 -10.85 -36.76
CA THR A 4 -6.31 -9.84 -37.63
C THR A 4 -6.59 -8.51 -36.93
N GLU A 5 -6.17 -8.36 -35.67
CA GLU A 5 -6.32 -7.11 -34.91
C GLU A 5 -4.98 -6.72 -34.27
N PRO A 6 -4.55 -5.45 -34.38
CA PRO A 6 -3.37 -4.98 -33.70
C PRO A 6 -3.65 -4.96 -32.20
N SER A 7 -2.98 -5.82 -31.43
CA SER A 7 -2.91 -5.64 -29.99
C SER A 7 -2.39 -4.23 -29.75
N VAL A 8 -3.16 -3.36 -29.09
CA VAL A 8 -2.62 -2.10 -28.56
C VAL A 8 -1.75 -2.51 -27.38
N GLY A 9 -0.56 -3.01 -27.69
CA GLY A 9 0.40 -3.42 -26.70
C GLY A 9 0.68 -2.21 -25.82
N GLN A 10 0.77 -2.44 -24.51
CA GLN A 10 1.27 -1.43 -23.61
C GLN A 10 2.53 -0.80 -24.21
N PRO A 11 2.70 0.52 -24.10
CA PRO A 11 3.98 1.10 -24.44
C PRO A 11 5.07 0.35 -23.66
N PRO A 12 6.24 0.10 -24.28
CA PRO A 12 7.28 -0.70 -23.67
C PRO A 12 7.56 -0.27 -22.22
N ALA A 13 7.90 -1.20 -21.33
CA ALA A 13 8.12 -0.91 -19.91
C ALA A 13 9.10 0.28 -19.69
N ALA A 14 10.07 0.45 -20.59
CA ALA A 14 10.97 1.60 -20.62
C ALA A 14 10.22 2.94 -20.80
N PHE A 15 9.28 3.02 -21.74
CA PHE A 15 8.47 4.22 -21.97
C PHE A 15 7.59 4.55 -20.76
N ARG A 16 6.97 3.54 -20.14
CA ARG A 16 6.17 3.74 -18.91
C ARG A 16 7.04 4.27 -17.76
N LYS A 17 8.26 3.75 -17.62
CA LYS A 17 9.25 4.26 -16.67
C LYS A 17 9.63 5.72 -16.94
N ASP A 18 9.85 6.10 -18.19
CA ASP A 18 10.20 7.47 -18.57
C ASP A 18 9.07 8.46 -18.29
N VAL A 19 7.82 8.07 -18.57
CA VAL A 19 6.62 8.86 -18.24
C VAL A 19 6.54 9.11 -16.73
N ARG A 20 6.73 8.05 -15.91
CA ARG A 20 6.76 8.18 -14.45
C ARG A 20 7.91 9.08 -13.99
N ALA A 21 9.10 8.93 -14.55
CA ALA A 21 10.26 9.77 -14.23
C ALA A 21 9.99 11.25 -14.54
N LYS A 22 9.33 11.55 -15.66
CA LYS A 22 8.92 12.91 -16.02
C LYS A 22 7.89 13.47 -15.04
N LYS A 23 6.87 12.69 -14.68
CA LYS A 23 5.85 13.07 -13.66
C LYS A 23 6.50 13.29 -12.28
N ALA A 24 7.46 12.45 -11.90
CA ALA A 24 8.21 12.57 -10.65
C ALA A 24 9.00 13.89 -10.58
N LYS A 25 9.74 14.22 -11.64
CA LYS A 25 10.49 15.50 -11.73
C LYS A 25 9.55 16.72 -11.68
N ALA A 26 8.40 16.66 -12.36
CA ALA A 26 7.41 17.74 -12.27
C ALA A 26 6.82 17.88 -10.86
N THR A 27 6.54 16.75 -10.21
CA THR A 27 6.00 16.70 -8.85
C THR A 27 6.99 17.30 -7.85
N LEU A 28 8.27 16.93 -7.91
CA LEU A 28 9.31 17.46 -7.03
C LEU A 28 9.59 18.94 -7.27
N ASN A 29 9.71 19.38 -8.53
CA ASN A 29 10.17 20.73 -8.84
C ASN A 29 9.05 21.78 -8.90
N LYS A 30 7.78 21.36 -9.03
CA LYS A 30 6.64 22.28 -9.17
C LYS A 30 5.56 22.04 -8.12
N THR A 31 5.01 20.83 -8.08
CA THR A 31 3.83 20.53 -7.25
C THR A 31 4.15 20.62 -5.76
N ILE A 32 5.20 19.93 -5.30
CA ILE A 32 5.56 19.92 -3.87
C ILE A 32 5.94 21.33 -3.35
N PRO A 33 6.80 22.12 -4.01
CA PRO A 33 7.08 23.48 -3.59
C PRO A 33 5.84 24.37 -3.48
N ALA A 34 4.91 24.26 -4.44
CA ALA A 34 3.63 24.98 -4.39
C ALA A 34 2.77 24.54 -3.19
N LEU A 35 2.72 23.24 -2.90
CA LEU A 35 2.00 22.69 -1.76
C LEU A 35 2.60 23.14 -0.42
N LEU A 36 3.92 23.04 -0.25
CA LEU A 36 4.60 23.49 0.96
C LEU A 36 4.48 25.00 1.15
N SER A 37 4.41 25.77 0.05
CA SER A 37 4.09 27.20 0.10
C SER A 37 2.68 27.46 0.65
N ALA A 38 1.69 26.74 0.12
CA ALA A 38 0.27 26.91 0.47
C ALA A 38 -0.15 26.26 1.79
N HIS A 39 0.60 25.27 2.31
CA HIS A 39 0.26 24.48 3.50
C HIS A 39 1.33 24.59 4.59
N PRO A 40 1.25 25.59 5.49
CA PRO A 40 2.23 25.79 6.57
C PRO A 40 2.37 24.59 7.50
N ARG A 41 1.31 23.81 7.71
CA ARG A 41 1.34 22.58 8.53
C ARG A 41 2.27 21.53 7.92
N SER A 42 2.08 21.23 6.63
CA SER A 42 2.92 20.28 5.89
C SER A 42 4.37 20.73 5.86
N ARG A 43 4.63 22.03 5.64
CA ARG A 43 5.99 22.58 5.70
C ARG A 43 6.67 22.37 7.05
N ARG A 44 5.97 22.68 8.15
CA ARG A 44 6.50 22.44 9.50
C ARG A 44 6.73 20.95 9.76
N GLY A 45 5.85 20.08 9.25
CA GLY A 45 6.02 18.62 9.32
C GLY A 45 7.30 18.15 8.64
N THR A 46 7.54 18.63 7.41
CA THR A 46 8.79 18.39 6.66
C THR A 46 10.03 18.90 7.41
N GLU A 47 9.98 20.10 7.98
CA GLU A 47 11.10 20.70 8.71
C GLU A 47 11.40 19.95 10.03
N ALA A 48 10.34 19.49 10.71
CA ALA A 48 10.37 18.75 11.96
C ALA A 48 10.75 17.27 11.80
N ALA A 49 11.04 16.80 10.58
CA ALA A 49 11.52 15.45 10.37
C ALA A 49 12.83 15.21 11.13
N GLU A 50 12.89 14.08 11.84
CA GLU A 50 13.99 13.75 12.74
C GLU A 50 14.55 12.36 12.44
N LEU A 51 15.88 12.24 12.46
CA LEU A 51 16.57 10.97 12.40
C LEU A 51 16.66 10.36 13.80
N ILE A 52 16.11 9.16 13.97
CA ILE A 52 16.11 8.43 15.24
C ILE A 52 16.91 7.15 15.04
N ALA A 53 18.10 7.08 15.64
CA ALA A 53 18.95 5.90 15.64
C ALA A 53 18.87 5.16 16.98
N ASN A 54 18.81 3.83 16.93
CA ASN A 54 18.75 2.94 18.09
C ASN A 54 17.69 3.36 19.13
N PRO A 55 16.40 3.49 18.74
CA PRO A 55 15.35 3.91 19.65
C PRO A 55 15.28 2.94 20.86
N PRO A 56 15.31 3.45 22.10
CA PRO A 56 15.31 2.62 23.28
C PRO A 56 13.96 1.92 23.45
N ALA A 57 13.96 0.75 24.10
CA ALA A 57 12.71 0.16 24.58
C ALA A 57 12.06 1.12 25.57
N LEU A 58 10.78 1.43 25.37
CA LEU A 58 10.05 2.30 26.29
C LEU A 58 9.83 1.56 27.59
N LYS A 59 10.38 2.10 28.69
CA LYS A 59 10.14 1.54 30.03
C LYS A 59 8.67 1.71 30.36
N THR A 60 7.98 0.61 30.61
CA THR A 60 6.66 0.64 31.23
C THR A 60 6.83 1.27 32.60
N LYS A 61 6.24 2.44 32.84
CA LYS A 61 5.98 2.85 34.21
C LYS A 61 4.99 1.85 34.76
N GLN A 62 5.45 0.94 35.62
CA GLN A 62 4.60 -0.04 36.30
C GLN A 62 3.59 0.59 37.27
N ASP A 63 3.59 1.92 37.44
CA ASP A 63 2.83 2.63 38.47
C ASP A 63 2.02 3.82 37.94
N ASP A 64 1.45 3.74 36.73
CA ASP A 64 0.41 4.67 36.32
C ASP A 64 -0.97 3.98 36.35
N PRO A 65 -1.76 4.14 37.41
CA PRO A 65 -3.05 3.45 37.58
C PRO A 65 -4.10 3.86 36.54
N THR A 66 -3.81 4.83 35.67
CA THR A 66 -4.69 5.22 34.56
C THR A 66 -4.43 4.46 33.26
N VAL A 67 -3.36 3.67 33.15
CA VAL A 67 -3.08 2.87 31.95
C VAL A 67 -3.78 1.53 32.11
N SER A 68 -5.01 1.43 31.60
CA SER A 68 -5.73 0.15 31.50
C SER A 68 -4.83 -0.90 30.88
N ALA A 69 -4.87 -2.14 31.39
CA ALA A 69 -4.14 -3.28 30.83
C ALA A 69 -4.23 -3.26 29.30
N SER A 70 -3.12 -2.96 28.62
CA SER A 70 -3.16 -2.75 27.16
C SER A 70 -3.40 -4.08 26.49
N SER A 71 -4.58 -4.25 25.90
CA SER A 71 -4.85 -5.33 24.96
C SER A 71 -3.81 -5.30 23.84
N PRO A 72 -3.40 -6.46 23.31
CA PRO A 72 -2.57 -6.50 22.11
C PRO A 72 -3.29 -5.76 20.96
N PRO A 73 -2.54 -5.12 20.05
CA PRO A 73 -3.15 -4.42 18.92
C PRO A 73 -3.97 -5.40 18.07
N GLY A 74 -5.11 -4.93 17.54
CA GLY A 74 -5.82 -5.64 16.49
C GLY A 74 -4.94 -5.75 15.25
N LEU A 75 -4.82 -6.94 14.67
CA LEU A 75 -3.97 -7.19 13.52
C LEU A 75 -4.83 -7.54 12.30
N VAL A 76 -4.70 -6.72 11.25
CA VAL A 76 -5.49 -6.84 10.03
C VAL A 76 -4.58 -6.91 8.81
N LEU A 77 -4.95 -7.69 7.81
CA LEU A 77 -4.36 -7.71 6.47
C LEU A 77 -5.37 -7.15 5.47
N GLN A 78 -4.92 -6.24 4.61
CA GLN A 78 -5.70 -5.72 3.49
C GLN A 78 -4.88 -5.75 2.20
N ALA A 79 -5.48 -6.28 1.14
CA ALA A 79 -4.94 -6.31 -0.22
C ALA A 79 -5.09 -4.94 -0.92
N ALA A 80 -4.42 -3.93 -0.39
CA ALA A 80 -4.47 -2.55 -0.89
C ALA A 80 -3.13 -1.82 -0.70
N ASP A 81 -2.97 -0.65 -1.32
CA ASP A 81 -1.79 0.17 -1.09
C ASP A 81 -1.81 0.91 0.27
N THR A 82 -0.64 1.32 0.72
CA THR A 82 -0.42 1.93 2.04
C THR A 82 -1.29 3.16 2.29
N LEU A 83 -1.50 4.03 1.31
CA LEU A 83 -2.26 5.26 1.51
C LEU A 83 -3.77 5.02 1.49
N THR A 84 -4.23 4.06 0.69
CA THR A 84 -5.64 3.63 0.67
C THR A 84 -6.06 3.07 2.03
N VAL A 85 -5.25 2.16 2.60
CA VAL A 85 -5.48 1.64 3.96
C VAL A 85 -5.42 2.76 5.01
N ALA A 86 -4.40 3.63 4.93
CA ALA A 86 -4.27 4.74 5.87
C ALA A 86 -5.47 5.70 5.83
N ARG A 87 -6.04 5.95 4.63
CA ARG A 87 -7.21 6.81 4.44
C ARG A 87 -8.47 6.24 5.08
N ARG A 88 -8.65 4.92 5.05
CA ARG A 88 -9.75 4.21 5.73
C ARG A 88 -9.62 4.29 7.25
N LEU A 89 -8.39 4.16 7.77
CA LEU A 89 -8.14 4.25 9.22
C LEU A 89 -8.43 5.64 9.82
N LEU A 90 -8.56 6.68 9.00
CA LEU A 90 -9.01 8.01 9.43
C LEU A 90 -10.52 8.10 9.68
N GLU A 91 -11.30 7.12 9.22
CA GLU A 91 -12.74 7.10 9.43
C GLU A 91 -13.09 6.67 10.86
N HIS A 92 -14.03 7.40 11.46
CA HIS A 92 -14.55 7.08 12.78
C HIS A 92 -15.61 5.98 12.69
N PRO A 93 -15.46 4.83 13.37
CA PRO A 93 -16.38 3.69 13.24
C PRO A 93 -17.84 4.04 13.50
N ASP A 94 -18.10 4.87 14.53
CA ASP A 94 -19.48 5.16 14.95
C ASP A 94 -20.18 6.24 14.11
N THR A 95 -19.43 7.13 13.45
CA THR A 95 -20.02 8.33 12.83
C THR A 95 -19.74 8.43 11.32
N GLY A 96 -18.90 7.57 10.76
CA GLY A 96 -18.42 7.68 9.36
C GLY A 96 -17.63 8.96 9.07
N ARG A 97 -17.31 9.75 10.09
CA ARG A 97 -16.60 11.02 9.91
C ARG A 97 -15.14 10.72 9.66
N VAL A 98 -14.59 11.32 8.62
CA VAL A 98 -13.18 11.21 8.31
C VAL A 98 -12.37 12.30 9.00
N ASP A 99 -11.41 11.91 9.82
CA ASP A 99 -10.39 12.79 10.40
C ASP A 99 -9.26 13.08 9.40
N LEU A 100 -9.55 13.83 8.32
CA LEU A 100 -8.54 14.23 7.32
C LEU A 100 -7.34 14.95 7.93
N GLY A 101 -7.52 15.54 9.12
CA GLY A 101 -6.47 16.21 9.86
C GLY A 101 -5.54 15.29 10.64
N ASN A 102 -5.86 14.00 10.77
CA ASN A 102 -5.15 13.01 11.58
C ASN A 102 -4.91 13.48 13.03
N LYS A 103 -5.88 14.19 13.60
CA LYS A 103 -5.80 14.80 14.93
C LYS A 103 -6.27 13.86 16.05
N GLU A 104 -7.14 12.93 15.73
CA GLU A 104 -7.77 11.99 16.65
C GLU A 104 -7.32 10.57 16.33
N ALA A 105 -7.34 10.18 15.05
CA ALA A 105 -7.03 8.82 14.61
C ALA A 105 -5.55 8.43 14.81
N ARG A 106 -4.63 9.40 14.73
CA ARG A 106 -3.18 9.22 14.90
C ARG A 106 -2.64 8.05 14.06
N VAL A 107 -2.93 8.08 12.76
CA VAL A 107 -2.46 7.12 11.77
C VAL A 107 -1.01 7.41 11.42
N GLY A 108 -0.18 6.37 11.49
CA GLY A 108 1.21 6.39 11.05
C GLY A 108 1.49 5.28 10.05
N ILE A 109 2.31 5.55 9.04
CA ILE A 109 2.67 4.60 8.00
C ILE A 109 4.17 4.29 8.02
N LEU A 110 4.54 3.07 7.63
CA LEU A 110 5.93 2.73 7.32
C LEU A 110 6.22 3.03 5.84
N ASN A 111 7.11 4.00 5.56
CA ASN A 111 7.80 4.07 4.28
C ASN A 111 8.91 3.01 4.27
N MET A 112 8.79 2.05 3.36
CA MET A 112 9.75 0.95 3.15
C MET A 112 10.97 1.47 2.40
N ALA A 113 11.68 2.38 3.06
CA ALA A 113 12.61 3.32 2.46
C ALA A 113 13.88 2.65 1.94
N SER A 114 14.48 3.27 0.93
CA SER A 114 15.85 2.99 0.55
C SER A 114 16.81 3.43 1.66
N PRO A 115 17.75 2.57 2.10
CA PRO A 115 18.73 2.98 3.11
C PRO A 115 19.76 3.97 2.57
N LEU A 116 19.89 4.10 1.24
CA LEU A 116 20.96 4.85 0.59
C LEU A 116 20.50 6.10 -0.17
N SER A 117 19.23 6.18 -0.57
CA SER A 117 18.77 7.26 -1.46
C SER A 117 17.39 7.76 -1.07
N PRO A 118 17.21 9.07 -0.82
CA PRO A 118 15.91 9.67 -0.57
C PRO A 118 14.90 9.38 -1.67
N GLY A 119 13.76 8.77 -1.30
CA GLY A 119 12.73 8.40 -2.25
C GLY A 119 13.15 7.30 -3.24
N GLY A 120 14.23 6.57 -2.96
CA GLY A 120 14.70 5.46 -3.78
C GLY A 120 14.94 5.85 -5.24
N GLY A 121 14.26 5.16 -6.16
CA GLY A 121 14.30 5.37 -7.59
C GLY A 121 13.22 6.32 -8.12
N PHE A 122 12.61 7.16 -7.28
CA PHE A 122 11.48 8.04 -7.64
C PHE A 122 11.75 8.87 -8.91
N LEU A 123 12.88 9.56 -8.96
CA LEU A 123 13.26 10.39 -10.11
C LEU A 123 13.61 9.58 -11.37
N ASN A 124 13.82 8.28 -11.22
CA ASN A 124 14.09 7.32 -12.29
C ASN A 124 12.83 6.54 -12.71
N GLY A 125 11.66 6.88 -12.17
CA GLY A 125 10.39 6.23 -12.53
C GLY A 125 10.25 4.80 -12.03
N ALA A 126 10.96 4.44 -10.96
CA ALA A 126 10.71 3.20 -10.24
C ALA A 126 9.28 3.18 -9.64
N GLY A 127 8.77 2.00 -9.34
CA GLY A 127 7.39 1.80 -8.91
C GLY A 127 7.27 0.92 -7.67
N SER A 128 8.17 1.08 -6.69
CA SER A 128 8.00 0.43 -5.39
C SER A 128 7.16 1.32 -4.46
N GLN A 129 6.85 0.82 -3.27
CA GLN A 129 6.03 1.52 -2.30
C GLN A 129 6.57 2.92 -1.94
N GLU A 130 7.89 3.07 -1.77
CA GLU A 130 8.51 4.37 -1.46
C GLU A 130 8.27 5.40 -2.58
N GLU A 131 8.43 5.01 -3.85
CA GLU A 131 8.20 5.93 -4.98
C GLU A 131 6.72 6.32 -5.12
N TYR A 132 5.80 5.40 -4.84
CA TYR A 132 4.36 5.71 -4.79
C TYR A 132 4.04 6.72 -3.68
N LEU A 133 4.63 6.56 -2.49
CA LEU A 133 4.49 7.54 -1.41
C LEU A 133 5.05 8.90 -1.83
N CYS A 134 6.24 8.95 -2.45
CA CYS A 134 6.85 10.19 -2.92
C CYS A 134 6.03 10.87 -4.04
N MET A 135 5.32 10.10 -4.86
CA MET A 135 4.49 10.62 -5.95
C MET A 135 3.20 11.27 -5.45
N ARG A 136 2.66 10.77 -4.33
CA ARG A 136 1.33 11.13 -3.82
C ARG A 136 1.36 12.03 -2.59
N THR A 137 2.54 12.24 -1.99
CA THR A 137 2.68 12.94 -0.71
C THR A 137 3.84 13.93 -0.66
N THR A 138 3.83 14.81 0.33
CA THR A 138 4.93 15.76 0.59
C THR A 138 6.09 15.12 1.37
N LEU A 139 6.23 13.79 1.35
CA LEU A 139 7.25 13.08 2.13
C LEU A 139 8.66 13.39 1.64
N LEU A 140 8.91 13.40 0.34
CA LEU A 140 10.26 13.40 -0.23
C LEU A 140 11.18 14.53 0.30
N PRO A 141 10.75 15.80 0.41
CA PRO A 141 11.61 16.86 0.96
C PRO A 141 11.99 16.67 2.44
N SER A 142 11.28 15.83 3.19
CA SER A 142 11.59 15.52 4.59
C SER A 142 12.73 14.51 4.72
N LEU A 143 13.02 13.79 3.63
CA LEU A 143 14.06 12.79 3.51
C LEU A 143 15.39 13.48 3.16
N LYS A 144 15.92 14.27 4.09
CA LYS A 144 17.13 15.09 3.88
C LYS A 144 18.34 14.20 3.60
N ASP A 145 19.20 14.58 2.67
CA ASP A 145 20.41 13.82 2.31
C ASP A 145 21.30 13.48 3.52
N GLU A 146 21.37 14.38 4.51
CA GLU A 146 22.12 14.20 5.76
C GLU A 146 21.61 13.04 6.64
N PHE A 147 20.37 12.58 6.43
CA PHE A 147 19.80 11.42 7.11
C PHE A 147 20.18 10.10 6.45
N TYR A 148 20.68 10.13 5.22
CA TYR A 148 20.85 8.94 4.38
C TYR A 148 22.24 8.30 4.50
N ARG A 149 22.27 7.01 4.15
CA ARG A 149 22.90 5.98 4.99
C ARG A 149 22.11 5.82 6.29
N LEU A 150 20.81 5.53 6.13
CA LEU A 150 19.90 5.33 7.25
C LEU A 150 20.52 4.39 8.28
N PRO A 151 20.32 4.63 9.58
CA PRO A 151 20.85 3.78 10.63
C PRO A 151 20.35 2.35 10.45
N GLU A 152 21.20 1.39 10.83
CA GLU A 152 20.82 -0.02 10.78
C GLU A 152 19.59 -0.29 11.64
N LEU A 153 19.51 0.31 12.83
CA LEU A 153 18.34 0.26 13.71
C LEU A 153 17.77 1.66 13.89
N GLY A 154 16.54 1.88 13.43
CA GLY A 154 15.87 3.18 13.49
C GLY A 154 15.34 3.64 12.14
N GLY A 155 15.18 4.95 11.99
CA GLY A 155 14.63 5.57 10.78
C GLY A 155 14.39 7.06 10.94
N VAL A 156 13.81 7.68 9.91
CA VAL A 156 13.38 9.07 9.95
C VAL A 156 11.89 9.11 10.28
N TYR A 157 11.51 9.85 11.32
CA TYR A 157 10.10 10.14 11.58
C TYR A 157 9.75 11.51 11.00
N THR A 158 8.69 11.54 10.19
CA THR A 158 8.15 12.76 9.58
C THR A 158 6.68 12.91 9.98
N PRO A 159 6.32 13.90 10.81
CA PRO A 159 4.92 14.20 11.12
C PRO A 159 4.25 14.99 10.00
N ASP A 160 2.91 15.02 9.98
CA ASP A 160 2.12 15.92 9.14
C ASP A 160 2.45 15.85 7.63
N VAL A 161 2.70 14.64 7.11
CA VAL A 161 2.87 14.40 5.67
C VAL A 161 1.52 14.61 4.98
N LEU A 162 1.47 15.55 4.03
CA LEU A 162 0.26 15.85 3.28
C LEU A 162 0.14 14.88 2.10
N VAL A 163 -0.99 14.19 2.02
CA VAL A 163 -1.40 13.39 0.87
C VAL A 163 -2.23 14.25 -0.06
N PHE A 164 -1.79 14.34 -1.31
CA PHE A 164 -2.37 15.24 -2.31
C PHE A 164 -2.75 14.55 -3.62
N ARG A 165 -2.54 13.24 -3.75
CA ARG A 165 -3.04 12.43 -4.85
C ARG A 165 -3.71 11.15 -4.38
N ASP A 166 -4.73 10.74 -5.11
CA ASP A 166 -5.32 9.41 -5.00
C ASP A 166 -4.40 8.32 -5.59
N ASP A 167 -4.89 7.09 -5.60
CA ASP A 167 -4.22 5.89 -6.08
C ASP A 167 -4.14 5.80 -7.61
N ALA A 168 -5.10 6.39 -8.34
CA ALA A 168 -4.99 6.65 -9.79
C ALA A 168 -3.86 7.66 -10.12
N GLY A 169 -3.48 8.47 -9.13
CA GLY A 169 -2.41 9.45 -9.23
C GLY A 169 -2.87 10.82 -9.70
N ASP A 170 -4.16 11.10 -9.54
CA ASP A 170 -4.80 12.38 -9.80
C ASP A 170 -4.78 13.27 -8.54
N GLU A 171 -4.73 14.58 -8.75
CA GLU A 171 -4.61 15.53 -7.64
C GLU A 171 -5.94 15.69 -6.91
N LEU A 172 -5.91 15.43 -5.61
CA LEU A 172 -7.07 15.63 -4.73
C LEU A 172 -7.42 17.12 -4.64
N GLU A 173 -8.73 17.40 -4.61
CA GLU A 173 -9.23 18.72 -4.27
C GLU A 173 -8.72 19.16 -2.90
N LYS A 174 -8.57 20.47 -2.69
CA LYS A 174 -8.01 21.02 -1.43
C LYS A 174 -8.74 20.53 -0.18
N LYS A 175 -10.05 20.28 -0.27
CA LYS A 175 -10.91 19.83 0.83
C LYS A 175 -10.71 18.35 1.19
N ASP A 176 -10.26 17.53 0.23
CA ASP A 176 -10.13 16.07 0.36
C ASP A 176 -8.70 15.64 0.68
N ARG A 177 -7.74 16.58 0.64
CA ARG A 177 -6.36 16.34 1.07
C ARG A 177 -6.31 16.06 2.55
N TRP A 178 -5.43 15.15 2.93
CA TRP A 178 -5.36 14.62 4.29
C TRP A 178 -3.93 14.46 4.75
N PHE A 179 -3.75 14.26 6.06
CA PHE A 179 -2.44 14.15 6.69
C PHE A 179 -2.20 12.75 7.23
N VAL A 180 -0.93 12.36 7.25
CA VAL A 180 -0.47 11.11 7.87
C VAL A 180 0.91 11.31 8.46
N ASP A 181 1.26 10.54 9.49
CA ASP A 181 2.63 10.49 9.99
C ASP A 181 3.39 9.37 9.30
N CYS A 182 4.70 9.52 9.10
CA CYS A 182 5.50 8.53 8.38
C CYS A 182 6.78 8.18 9.14
N VAL A 183 7.10 6.89 9.22
CA VAL A 183 8.44 6.40 9.57
C VAL A 183 9.10 5.84 8.33
N SER A 184 10.23 6.40 7.93
CA SER A 184 11.05 5.91 6.82
C SER A 184 12.21 5.06 7.36
N ALA A 185 12.20 3.76 7.06
CA ALA A 185 13.24 2.84 7.52
C ALA A 185 13.61 1.82 6.43
N GLY A 186 14.89 1.48 6.35
CA GLY A 186 15.43 0.53 5.37
C GLY A 186 15.51 -0.91 5.88
N MET A 187 15.10 -1.86 5.04
CA MET A 187 15.27 -3.30 5.27
C MET A 187 16.60 -3.83 4.70
N LEU A 188 16.95 -5.07 5.04
CA LEU A 188 18.07 -5.80 4.42
C LEU A 188 17.91 -5.83 2.90
N ARG A 189 19.01 -5.60 2.19
CA ARG A 189 19.05 -5.64 0.73
C ARG A 189 19.76 -6.91 0.29
N PHE A 190 19.05 -7.72 -0.49
CA PHE A 190 19.57 -8.96 -1.07
C PHE A 190 20.29 -9.86 -0.05
N PRO A 191 19.64 -10.20 1.08
CA PRO A 191 20.24 -11.12 2.04
C PRO A 191 20.41 -12.50 1.41
N ASP A 192 21.33 -13.29 1.93
CA ASP A 192 21.48 -14.69 1.51
C ASP A 192 20.25 -15.47 1.93
N VAL A 193 19.62 -16.13 0.95
CA VAL A 193 18.39 -16.92 1.16
C VAL A 193 18.59 -18.35 0.69
N SER A 194 18.04 -19.30 1.44
CA SER A 194 17.88 -20.69 1.01
C SER A 194 16.44 -20.94 0.63
N VAL A 195 16.22 -21.76 -0.40
CA VAL A 195 14.88 -22.15 -0.86
C VAL A 195 14.68 -23.62 -0.54
N ASN A 196 13.59 -23.94 0.12
CA ASN A 196 13.18 -25.33 0.31
C ASN A 196 12.57 -25.87 -0.99
N GLU A 197 13.26 -26.79 -1.66
CA GLU A 197 12.87 -27.31 -2.98
C GLU A 197 11.47 -27.96 -2.99
N ALA A 198 11.07 -28.60 -1.89
CA ALA A 198 9.77 -29.29 -1.80
C ALA A 198 8.59 -28.32 -1.66
N THR A 199 8.81 -27.14 -1.08
CA THR A 199 7.74 -26.18 -0.76
C THR A 199 7.86 -24.86 -1.52
N GLY A 200 8.98 -24.62 -2.20
CA GLY A 200 9.32 -23.34 -2.83
C GLY A 200 9.55 -22.18 -1.84
N ARG A 201 9.52 -22.44 -0.53
CA ARG A 201 9.60 -21.39 0.50
C ARG A 201 11.04 -20.94 0.72
N GLY A 202 11.27 -19.64 0.56
CA GLY A 202 12.52 -18.99 0.91
C GLY A 202 12.67 -18.77 2.42
N SER A 203 13.90 -18.86 2.92
CA SER A 203 14.27 -18.58 4.30
C SER A 203 15.63 -17.90 4.35
N TYR A 204 15.92 -17.10 5.37
CA TYR A 204 17.26 -16.52 5.49
C TYR A 204 18.32 -17.61 5.72
N ALA A 205 19.44 -17.53 5.03
CA ALA A 205 20.54 -18.48 5.24
C ALA A 205 21.22 -18.25 6.60
N LEU A 206 21.30 -17.01 7.06
CA LEU A 206 22.03 -16.62 8.26
C LEU A 206 21.07 -16.23 9.41
N ALA A 207 21.32 -16.77 10.60
CA ALA A 207 20.52 -16.45 11.79
C ALA A 207 20.63 -14.97 12.22
N LYS A 208 21.77 -14.32 11.94
CA LYS A 208 21.98 -12.90 12.22
C LYS A 208 21.01 -12.00 11.43
N ASP A 209 20.62 -12.40 10.22
CA ASP A 209 19.72 -11.62 9.37
C ASP A 209 18.31 -11.65 9.95
N ARG A 210 17.86 -12.82 10.42
CA ARG A 210 16.60 -12.96 11.18
C ARG A 210 16.56 -12.07 12.40
N GLU A 211 17.63 -12.08 13.21
CA GLU A 211 17.69 -11.25 14.41
C GLU A 211 17.71 -9.75 14.07
N LEU A 212 18.44 -9.36 13.03
CA LEU A 212 18.49 -7.98 12.58
C LEU A 212 17.13 -7.49 12.06
N VAL A 213 16.38 -8.31 11.33
CA VAL A 213 15.00 -8.00 10.92
C VAL A 213 14.11 -7.76 12.14
N LEU A 214 14.19 -8.61 13.17
CA LEU A 214 13.41 -8.41 14.41
C LEU A 214 13.78 -7.10 15.11
N GLN A 215 15.06 -6.75 15.16
CA GLN A 215 15.53 -5.49 15.76
C GLN A 215 15.09 -4.27 14.96
N LYS A 216 15.09 -4.34 13.63
CA LYS A 216 14.56 -3.30 12.73
C LYS A 216 13.07 -3.06 12.96
N MET A 217 12.28 -4.13 13.00
CA MET A 217 10.83 -4.06 13.26
C MET A 217 10.51 -3.44 14.63
N ARG A 218 11.21 -3.87 15.68
CA ARG A 218 11.09 -3.27 17.02
C ARG A 218 11.45 -1.78 16.99
N SER A 219 12.48 -1.40 16.25
CA SER A 219 12.91 -0.01 16.17
C SER A 219 11.82 0.89 15.55
N VAL A 220 11.17 0.44 14.48
CA VAL A 220 10.04 1.14 13.86
C VAL A 220 8.88 1.28 14.84
N LEU A 221 8.48 0.20 15.51
CA LEU A 221 7.37 0.25 16.47
C LEU A 221 7.68 1.12 17.69
N ARG A 222 8.91 1.13 18.19
CA ARG A 222 9.34 2.02 19.28
C ARG A 222 9.24 3.49 18.87
N ILE A 223 9.61 3.83 17.64
CA ILE A 223 9.46 5.20 17.11
C ILE A 223 7.98 5.57 17.08
N LEU A 224 7.13 4.73 16.47
CA LEU A 224 5.69 4.99 16.35
C LEU A 224 5.03 5.14 17.72
N GLN A 225 5.36 4.26 18.67
CA GLN A 225 4.87 4.33 20.04
C GLN A 225 5.34 5.60 20.76
N ALA A 226 6.62 5.96 20.66
CA ALA A 226 7.16 7.18 21.27
C ALA A 226 6.50 8.44 20.72
N LYS A 227 6.10 8.41 19.44
CA LYS A 227 5.36 9.47 18.75
C LYS A 227 3.84 9.41 18.94
N LYS A 228 3.35 8.48 19.77
CA LYS A 228 1.93 8.32 20.14
C LYS A 228 1.04 8.04 18.93
N VAL A 229 1.57 7.31 17.94
CA VAL A 229 0.77 6.75 16.84
C VAL A 229 -0.12 5.65 17.41
N ARG A 230 -1.41 5.66 17.04
CA ARG A 230 -2.41 4.69 17.52
C ARG A 230 -2.73 3.62 16.49
N LYS A 231 -2.87 4.02 15.23
CA LYS A 231 -3.18 3.13 14.12
C LYS A 231 -1.98 3.08 13.18
N VAL A 232 -1.45 1.90 12.89
CA VAL A 232 -0.21 1.74 12.12
C VAL A 232 -0.49 1.00 10.82
N VAL A 233 0.00 1.52 9.71
CA VAL A 233 0.04 0.79 8.43
C VAL A 233 1.45 0.29 8.16
N LEU A 234 1.58 -1.03 8.09
CA LEU A 234 2.79 -1.77 7.73
C LEU A 234 2.58 -2.47 6.38
N GLY A 235 3.44 -3.42 6.05
CA GLY A 235 3.27 -4.32 4.91
C GLY A 235 4.44 -5.31 4.80
N ALA A 236 4.60 -5.89 3.62
CA ALA A 236 5.65 -6.86 3.28
C ALA A 236 7.04 -6.19 3.12
N TRP A 237 7.57 -5.64 4.22
CA TRP A 237 8.76 -4.80 4.24
C TRP A 237 10.00 -5.53 3.71
N GLY A 238 10.48 -5.09 2.54
CA GLY A 238 11.66 -5.65 1.88
C GLY A 238 11.41 -6.86 0.98
N CYS A 239 10.17 -7.31 0.80
CA CYS A 239 9.84 -8.51 0.01
C CYS A 239 9.84 -8.31 -1.51
N GLY A 240 9.76 -7.07 -1.98
CA GLY A 240 9.86 -6.74 -3.41
C GLY A 240 11.32 -6.62 -3.85
N ALA A 241 11.73 -5.41 -4.24
CA ALA A 241 13.04 -5.12 -4.83
C ALA A 241 14.25 -5.53 -3.97
N TYR A 242 14.07 -5.82 -2.68
CA TYR A 242 15.16 -6.19 -1.76
C TYR A 242 15.27 -7.69 -1.48
N GLY A 243 14.35 -8.51 -2.00
CA GLY A 243 14.48 -9.96 -2.01
C GLY A 243 14.35 -10.64 -0.64
N ASN A 244 13.68 -10.04 0.34
CA ASN A 244 13.43 -10.70 1.62
C ASN A 244 12.31 -11.74 1.48
N PRO A 245 12.45 -12.96 2.02
CA PRO A 245 11.39 -13.95 1.93
C PRO A 245 10.13 -13.50 2.69
N VAL A 246 8.98 -13.48 2.01
CA VAL A 246 7.70 -13.02 2.59
C VAL A 246 7.32 -13.81 3.86
N GLY A 247 7.58 -15.12 3.87
CA GLY A 247 7.28 -15.95 5.04
C GLY A 247 8.12 -15.61 6.28
N GLU A 248 9.39 -15.24 6.09
CA GLU A 248 10.26 -14.79 7.18
C GLU A 248 9.82 -13.41 7.70
N ILE A 249 9.42 -12.49 6.81
CA ILE A 249 8.93 -11.16 7.20
C ILE A 249 7.59 -11.27 7.95
N ALA A 250 6.65 -12.08 7.49
CA ALA A 250 5.40 -12.34 8.19
C ALA A 250 5.62 -12.94 9.58
N ALA A 251 6.47 -13.98 9.68
CA ALA A 251 6.82 -14.61 10.94
C ALA A 251 7.55 -13.65 11.90
N ALA A 252 8.41 -12.78 11.38
CA ALA A 252 9.10 -11.76 12.16
C ALA A 252 8.12 -10.73 12.73
N TRP A 253 7.19 -10.21 11.92
CA TRP A 253 6.15 -9.30 12.39
C TRP A 253 5.28 -9.94 13.47
N LYS A 254 4.82 -11.18 13.25
CA LYS A 254 4.07 -11.95 14.26
C LYS A 254 4.82 -12.03 15.59
N ARG A 255 6.11 -12.39 15.53
CA ARG A 255 6.95 -12.51 16.73
C ARG A 255 7.14 -11.19 17.46
N VAL A 256 7.24 -10.09 16.72
CA VAL A 256 7.40 -8.75 17.30
C VAL A 256 6.09 -8.26 17.92
N LEU A 257 4.95 -8.46 17.26
CA LEU A 257 3.65 -7.93 17.67
C LEU A 257 2.95 -8.77 18.75
N LEU A 258 2.99 -10.10 18.64
CA LEU A 258 2.32 -11.02 19.56
C LEU A 258 3.27 -11.62 20.61
N GLY A 259 4.59 -11.46 20.44
CA GLY A 259 5.58 -12.11 21.27
C GLY A 259 5.67 -13.62 21.02
N ASN A 260 6.42 -14.32 21.88
CA ASN A 260 6.51 -15.78 21.82
C ASN A 260 5.37 -16.42 22.64
N ASN A 261 4.34 -16.94 21.97
CA ASN A 261 3.36 -17.86 22.58
C ASN A 261 3.89 -19.30 22.78
N SER A 262 5.21 -19.52 22.65
CA SER A 262 5.78 -20.84 22.88
C SER A 262 5.77 -21.18 24.38
N ASN A 263 4.72 -21.89 24.78
CA ASN A 263 4.56 -22.62 26.02
C ASN A 263 5.53 -23.82 26.15
N LYS A 264 6.71 -23.75 25.52
CA LYS A 264 7.79 -24.70 25.73
C LYS A 264 8.72 -24.14 26.79
N GLN A 265 8.67 -24.75 27.97
CA GLN A 265 9.65 -24.62 29.03
C GLN A 265 11.06 -24.71 28.45
N SER A 266 11.68 -23.58 28.15
CA SER A 266 13.13 -23.50 28.03
C SER A 266 13.66 -23.04 29.38
N HIS A 267 14.29 -23.97 30.10
CA HIS A 267 15.04 -23.68 31.31
C HIS A 267 16.31 -22.91 30.93
N GLY A 268 16.19 -21.59 30.77
CA GLY A 268 17.31 -20.69 30.47
C GLY A 268 17.09 -19.32 31.14
N LYS A 269 18.07 -18.89 31.95
CA LYS A 269 18.01 -17.73 32.86
C LYS A 269 17.86 -16.34 32.21
N ASN A 270 17.71 -16.22 30.89
CA ASN A 270 17.50 -14.95 30.19
C ASN A 270 16.37 -15.06 29.16
N LYS A 271 15.12 -15.20 29.62
CA LYS A 271 13.95 -15.02 28.76
C LYS A 271 13.76 -13.52 28.53
N ALA A 272 14.19 -13.01 27.38
CA ALA A 272 13.82 -11.66 26.97
C ALA A 272 12.27 -11.59 26.91
N LYS A 273 11.66 -10.90 27.88
CA LYS A 273 10.22 -10.61 27.85
C LYS A 273 9.93 -9.90 26.52
N GLY A 274 8.90 -10.34 25.81
CA GLY A 274 8.41 -9.63 24.63
C GLY A 274 8.08 -8.18 25.00
N GLU A 275 8.31 -7.25 24.07
CA GLU A 275 7.91 -5.85 24.23
C GLU A 275 6.39 -5.73 24.07
N VAL A 276 5.80 -4.79 24.80
CA VAL A 276 4.37 -4.47 24.73
C VAL A 276 4.21 -3.12 24.05
N TRP A 277 3.31 -3.08 23.07
CA TRP A 277 3.13 -1.93 22.17
C TRP A 277 2.04 -0.98 22.68
N HIS A 278 2.29 -0.32 23.82
CA HIS A 278 1.29 0.52 24.49
C HIS A 278 0.81 1.69 23.62
N GLY A 279 -0.50 1.86 23.52
CA GLY A 279 -1.12 2.95 22.75
C GLY A 279 -1.22 2.68 21.26
N ILE A 280 -0.59 1.61 20.74
CA ILE A 280 -0.88 1.11 19.39
C ILE A 280 -2.09 0.18 19.50
N GLU A 281 -3.20 0.60 18.88
CA GLU A 281 -4.51 -0.03 18.97
C GLU A 281 -4.74 -1.00 17.82
N THR A 282 -4.24 -0.65 16.63
CA THR A 282 -4.44 -1.43 15.41
C THR A 282 -3.20 -1.35 14.54
N VAL A 283 -2.83 -2.50 13.98
CA VAL A 283 -1.79 -2.63 12.96
C VAL A 283 -2.42 -3.27 11.73
N VAL A 284 -2.36 -2.58 10.60
CA VAL A 284 -2.84 -3.09 9.32
C VAL A 284 -1.66 -3.33 8.39
N PHE A 285 -1.55 -4.54 7.85
CA PHE A 285 -0.60 -4.86 6.78
C PHE A 285 -1.26 -4.53 5.44
N ALA A 286 -0.80 -3.49 4.77
CA ALA A 286 -1.23 -3.11 3.43
C ALA A 286 -0.31 -3.77 2.40
N ILE A 287 -0.80 -4.80 1.70
CA ILE A 287 -0.04 -5.56 0.70
C ILE A 287 -0.84 -5.61 -0.59
N LYS A 288 -0.54 -4.70 -1.51
CA LYS A 288 -1.28 -4.54 -2.77
C LYS A 288 -1.25 -5.77 -3.69
N ASP A 289 -0.14 -6.52 -3.70
CA ASP A 289 -0.01 -7.72 -4.51
C ASP A 289 -0.75 -8.89 -3.85
N HIS A 290 -1.81 -9.40 -4.50
CA HIS A 290 -2.67 -10.43 -3.92
C HIS A 290 -1.93 -11.72 -3.59
N GLY A 291 -1.05 -12.20 -4.47
CA GLY A 291 -0.26 -13.41 -4.22
C GLY A 291 0.70 -13.26 -3.04
N MET A 292 1.32 -12.09 -2.89
CA MET A 292 2.14 -11.75 -1.73
C MET A 292 1.31 -11.60 -0.46
N ALA A 293 0.10 -11.03 -0.54
CA ALA A 293 -0.82 -10.92 0.59
C ALA A 293 -1.25 -12.30 1.10
N GLU A 294 -1.62 -13.21 0.20
CA GLU A 294 -1.93 -14.61 0.53
C GLU A 294 -0.74 -15.35 1.15
N ALA A 295 0.45 -15.20 0.56
CA ALA A 295 1.66 -15.81 1.11
C ALA A 295 2.02 -15.24 2.49
N PHE A 296 1.79 -13.93 2.71
CA PHE A 296 1.98 -13.27 3.98
C PHE A 296 0.98 -13.77 5.02
N GLU A 297 -0.31 -13.86 4.67
CA GLU A 297 -1.38 -14.40 5.51
C GLU A 297 -1.09 -15.83 5.93
N ALA A 298 -0.79 -16.70 4.97
CA ALA A 298 -0.51 -18.12 5.21
C ALA A 298 0.71 -18.31 6.12
N ALA A 299 1.74 -17.46 6.00
CA ALA A 299 2.92 -17.51 6.85
C ALA A 299 2.70 -16.89 8.23
N PHE A 300 1.86 -15.86 8.33
CA PHE A 300 1.48 -15.29 9.61
C PHE A 300 0.61 -16.27 10.41
N GLY A 301 -0.39 -16.88 9.77
CA GLY A 301 -1.31 -17.82 10.41
C GLY A 301 -2.16 -17.17 11.50
N GLU A 302 -2.40 -17.88 12.60
CA GLU A 302 -3.28 -17.41 13.68
C GLU A 302 -2.90 -16.04 14.25
N GLY A 303 -3.91 -15.21 14.50
CA GLY A 303 -3.78 -13.87 15.09
C GLY A 303 -3.78 -12.72 14.08
N LEU A 304 -3.98 -13.00 12.79
CA LEU A 304 -4.17 -12.00 11.73
C LEU A 304 -5.55 -12.19 11.11
N THR A 305 -6.32 -11.11 11.00
CA THR A 305 -7.63 -11.12 10.33
C THR A 305 -7.49 -10.52 8.95
N ARG A 306 -8.03 -11.16 7.91
CA ARG A 306 -8.11 -10.58 6.58
C ARG A 306 -9.41 -9.81 6.42
N ASP A 307 -9.29 -8.56 5.97
CA ASP A 307 -10.42 -7.64 5.79
C ASP A 307 -10.21 -6.92 4.45
N ASP A 308 -10.40 -7.67 3.37
CA ASP A 308 -10.48 -7.08 2.05
C ASP A 308 -11.92 -6.57 1.88
N PRO A 309 -12.14 -5.24 1.76
CA PRO A 309 -13.48 -4.75 1.49
C PRO A 309 -13.99 -5.38 0.20
N GLU A 310 -15.29 -5.71 0.19
CA GLU A 310 -15.99 -6.17 -1.01
C GLU A 310 -15.62 -5.24 -2.16
N GLU A 311 -15.06 -5.83 -3.22
CA GLU A 311 -14.57 -5.13 -4.39
C GLU A 311 -15.60 -4.08 -4.84
N GLU A 312 -15.29 -2.78 -4.68
CA GLU A 312 -15.41 -1.96 -5.88
C GLU A 312 -14.43 -2.63 -6.82
N ALA A 313 -14.95 -3.26 -7.87
CA ALA A 313 -14.18 -3.94 -8.90
C ALA A 313 -13.32 -2.92 -9.66
N GLU A 314 -12.38 -2.31 -8.97
CA GLU A 314 -11.33 -1.50 -9.51
C GLU A 314 -10.19 -2.46 -9.71
N GLY A 315 -10.15 -2.98 -10.94
CA GLY A 315 -9.28 -4.05 -11.37
C GLY A 315 -7.89 -3.94 -10.78
N GLU A 316 -7.39 -5.11 -10.39
CA GLU A 316 -5.97 -5.40 -10.19
C GLU A 316 -5.12 -4.33 -10.85
N LEU A 317 -4.40 -3.55 -10.06
CA LEU A 317 -3.29 -2.74 -10.58
C LEU A 317 -2.10 -3.65 -10.91
N GLU A 318 -2.36 -4.77 -11.60
CA GLU A 318 -1.61 -5.02 -12.82
C GLU A 318 -2.00 -3.89 -13.78
N ASP A 319 -1.06 -3.32 -14.51
CA ASP A 319 -1.43 -2.34 -15.53
C ASP A 319 -2.38 -3.01 -16.55
N ASP A 320 -3.71 -3.02 -16.35
CA ASP A 320 -4.67 -3.46 -17.37
C ASP A 320 -5.18 -2.22 -18.12
N PRO A 321 -4.53 -1.87 -19.26
CA PRO A 321 -4.87 -0.68 -20.03
C PRO A 321 -6.24 -0.78 -20.70
N ASP A 322 -6.84 -1.98 -20.81
CA ASP A 322 -8.14 -2.14 -21.44
C ASP A 322 -9.23 -1.57 -20.52
N ALA A 323 -9.14 -1.80 -19.21
CA ALA A 323 -10.08 -1.22 -18.24
C ALA A 323 -9.98 0.32 -18.13
N ALA A 324 -8.78 0.89 -18.23
CA ALA A 324 -8.59 2.35 -18.21
C ALA A 324 -9.06 3.00 -19.52
N ARG A 325 -8.82 2.34 -20.67
CA ARG A 325 -9.26 2.82 -21.98
C ARG A 325 -10.78 2.72 -22.14
N VAL A 326 -11.40 1.65 -21.65
CA VAL A 326 -12.86 1.48 -21.62
C VAL A 326 -13.50 2.60 -20.80
N ARG A 327 -12.97 2.89 -19.61
CA ARG A 327 -13.43 4.01 -18.77
C ARG A 327 -13.32 5.36 -19.51
N GLU A 328 -12.19 5.64 -20.15
CA GLU A 328 -11.99 6.89 -20.92
C GLU A 328 -12.96 7.00 -22.13
N ILE A 329 -13.25 5.88 -22.81
CA ILE A 329 -14.18 5.86 -23.94
C ILE A 329 -15.63 6.04 -23.46
N GLN A 330 -16.01 5.42 -22.34
CA GLN A 330 -17.34 5.58 -21.72
C GLN A 330 -17.59 7.04 -21.31
N GLU A 331 -16.63 7.68 -20.64
CA GLU A 331 -16.74 9.10 -20.27
C GLU A 331 -16.87 10.01 -21.49
N LYS A 332 -16.16 9.73 -22.59
CA LYS A 332 -16.28 10.48 -23.84
C LYS A 332 -17.63 10.27 -24.51
N ILE A 333 -18.19 9.06 -24.46
CA ILE A 333 -19.52 8.75 -24.97
C ILE A 333 -20.56 9.57 -24.22
N GLU A 334 -20.55 9.55 -22.87
CA GLU A 334 -21.48 10.32 -22.04
C GLU A 334 -21.40 11.84 -22.34
N GLN A 335 -20.19 12.38 -22.45
CA GLN A 335 -19.98 13.79 -22.82
C GLN A 335 -20.49 14.12 -24.23
N LEU A 336 -20.33 13.20 -25.19
CA LEU A 336 -20.81 13.39 -26.55
C LEU A 336 -22.34 13.32 -26.63
N GLU A 337 -22.96 12.41 -25.90
CA GLU A 337 -24.42 12.28 -25.82
C GLU A 337 -25.07 13.54 -25.26
N LEU A 338 -24.50 14.09 -24.18
CA LEU A 338 -24.92 15.37 -23.62
C LEU A 338 -24.77 16.51 -24.65
N SER A 339 -23.66 16.52 -25.39
CA SER A 339 -23.39 17.52 -26.43
C SER A 339 -24.35 17.42 -27.62
N ILE A 340 -24.77 16.21 -28.01
CA ILE A 340 -25.78 15.98 -29.07
C ILE A 340 -27.14 16.51 -28.64
N GLN A 341 -27.54 16.29 -27.38
CA GLN A 341 -28.82 16.80 -26.85
C GLN A 341 -28.86 18.33 -26.82
N GLN A 342 -27.72 18.99 -26.64
CA GLN A 342 -27.61 20.44 -26.57
C GLN A 342 -27.34 21.12 -27.93
N ALA A 343 -27.04 20.36 -28.98
CA ALA A 343 -26.72 20.89 -30.30
C ALA A 343 -27.97 21.46 -31.02
N LYS A 344 -27.87 22.71 -31.52
CA LYS A 344 -28.99 23.48 -32.10
C LYS A 344 -29.22 23.27 -33.60
N THR A 345 -28.28 22.63 -34.30
CA THR A 345 -28.31 22.49 -35.76
C THR A 345 -28.20 21.03 -36.14
N THR A 346 -29.05 20.57 -37.07
CA THR A 346 -29.12 19.19 -37.55
C THR A 346 -27.75 18.70 -38.07
N GLN A 347 -27.03 19.55 -38.79
CA GLN A 347 -25.71 19.23 -39.35
C GLN A 347 -24.64 18.96 -38.27
N LEU A 348 -24.73 19.63 -37.11
CA LEU A 348 -23.84 19.39 -35.96
C LEU A 348 -24.26 18.13 -35.19
N GLN A 349 -25.56 17.89 -35.05
CA GLN A 349 -26.10 16.65 -34.46
C GLN A 349 -25.67 15.42 -35.26
N ASP A 350 -25.74 15.48 -36.59
CA ASP A 350 -25.36 14.38 -37.48
C ASP A 350 -23.85 14.09 -37.40
N GLY A 351 -23.01 15.14 -37.36
CA GLY A 351 -21.56 14.99 -37.18
C GLY A 351 -21.18 14.37 -35.82
N LEU A 352 -21.83 14.81 -34.74
CA LEU A 352 -21.60 14.24 -33.40
C LEU A 352 -22.13 12.81 -33.27
N ARG A 353 -23.28 12.47 -33.87
CA ARG A 353 -23.80 11.09 -33.92
C ARG A 353 -22.86 10.15 -34.69
N SER A 354 -22.18 10.63 -35.73
CA SER A 354 -21.16 9.86 -36.43
C SER A 354 -19.96 9.53 -35.54
N ILE A 355 -19.51 10.50 -34.72
CA ILE A 355 -18.43 10.30 -33.76
C ILE A 355 -18.87 9.35 -32.63
N LEU A 356 -20.10 9.49 -32.12
CA LEU A 356 -20.69 8.60 -31.12
C LEU A 356 -20.75 7.15 -31.61
N SER A 357 -21.22 6.93 -32.84
CA SER A 357 -21.26 5.61 -33.48
C SER A 357 -19.87 4.96 -33.56
N ASN A 358 -18.84 5.74 -33.90
CA ASN A 358 -17.46 5.26 -33.94
C ASN A 358 -16.90 4.91 -32.55
N LEU A 359 -17.30 5.63 -31.49
CA LEU A 359 -16.88 5.33 -30.11
C LEU A 359 -17.60 4.09 -29.56
N ASN A 360 -18.91 3.95 -29.80
CA ASN A 360 -19.67 2.75 -29.44
C ASN A 360 -19.12 1.49 -30.14
N ALA A 361 -18.77 1.60 -31.43
CA ALA A 361 -18.14 0.50 -32.17
C ALA A 361 -16.72 0.15 -31.68
N GLN A 362 -16.05 1.05 -30.94
CA GLN A 362 -14.79 0.74 -30.26
C GLN A 362 -15.01 0.00 -28.94
N LEU A 363 -16.18 0.18 -28.30
CA LEU A 363 -16.58 -0.51 -27.08
C LEU A 363 -17.05 -1.96 -27.35
N ASP A 364 -17.79 -2.17 -28.45
CA ASP A 364 -18.36 -3.48 -28.81
C ASP A 364 -17.33 -4.50 -29.38
N LYS A 365 -16.09 -4.07 -29.61
CA LYS A 365 -15.02 -4.92 -30.18
C LYS A 365 -14.19 -5.70 -29.14
N GLU A 366 -14.48 -5.59 -27.85
CA GLU A 366 -13.78 -6.37 -26.83
C GLU A 366 -14.40 -7.77 -26.62
N PRO A 367 -13.59 -8.82 -26.40
CA PRO A 367 -14.10 -10.17 -26.23
C PRO A 367 -14.84 -10.30 -24.89
N LYS A 368 -16.14 -10.63 -24.94
CA LYS A 368 -16.88 -11.11 -23.76
C LYS A 368 -16.09 -12.29 -23.15
N ARG A 369 -15.64 -12.15 -21.90
CA ARG A 369 -15.04 -13.26 -21.12
C ARG A 369 -15.95 -14.49 -21.22
N PRO A 370 -15.41 -15.71 -21.42
CA PRO A 370 -16.24 -16.90 -21.41
C PRO A 370 -16.86 -17.05 -20.02
N GLY A 371 -18.19 -16.98 -19.97
CA GLY A 371 -18.96 -17.13 -18.73
C GLY A 371 -18.68 -18.47 -18.07
N ARG A 372 -18.62 -18.44 -16.73
CA ARG A 372 -18.72 -19.61 -15.86
C ARG A 372 -19.75 -20.59 -16.42
N THR A 373 -19.32 -21.81 -16.70
CA THR A 373 -20.22 -22.95 -16.90
C THR A 373 -21.16 -23.05 -15.68
N PRO A 374 -22.48 -23.13 -15.88
CA PRO A 374 -23.37 -23.45 -14.77
C PRO A 374 -23.07 -24.89 -14.32
N VAL A 375 -23.02 -25.06 -13.00
CA VAL A 375 -23.02 -26.36 -12.34
C VAL A 375 -24.24 -27.11 -12.84
N ALA A 376 -24.03 -28.27 -13.45
CA ALA A 376 -25.11 -29.17 -13.80
C ALA A 376 -25.63 -29.82 -12.52
N ASP A 377 -26.88 -29.53 -12.18
CA ASP A 377 -27.65 -30.28 -11.22
C ASP A 377 -27.79 -31.72 -11.74
N ASP A 378 -27.35 -32.66 -10.91
CA ASP A 378 -27.50 -34.10 -11.08
C ASP A 378 -28.92 -34.46 -10.65
N ASP A 379 -29.85 -34.47 -11.59
CA ASP A 379 -31.16 -35.11 -11.41
C ASP A 379 -31.30 -36.24 -12.41
N SER A 380 -31.15 -37.45 -11.87
CA SER A 380 -31.63 -38.70 -12.41
C SER A 380 -33.11 -38.61 -12.76
N ASP A 381 -33.49 -38.92 -14.00
CA ASP A 381 -34.62 -39.84 -14.15
C ASP A 381 -34.64 -40.60 -15.47
N SER A 382 -35.01 -41.86 -15.32
CA SER A 382 -35.03 -42.93 -16.30
C SER A 382 -36.03 -42.73 -17.44
N ALA A 383 -35.61 -43.17 -18.62
CA ALA A 383 -36.47 -43.37 -19.78
C ALA A 383 -37.55 -44.43 -19.51
N SER A 384 -38.79 -44.10 -19.88
CA SER A 384 -39.86 -45.06 -20.16
C SER A 384 -40.29 -44.95 -21.63
N ASP A 385 -40.17 -46.07 -22.32
CA ASP A 385 -41.01 -46.59 -23.41
C ASP A 385 -41.30 -45.74 -24.66
N GLY A 386 -40.75 -46.22 -25.78
CA GLY A 386 -41.40 -46.73 -27.02
C GLY A 386 -42.74 -46.16 -27.54
N PRO A 387 -43.14 -46.53 -28.77
CA PRO A 387 -42.68 -47.63 -29.62
C PRO A 387 -41.87 -47.25 -30.87
#